data_AF-A0A381XWE4-F1
#
_entry.id   AF-A0A381XWE4-F1
#
_cell.length_a   1.000
_cell.length_b   1.000
_cell.length_c   1.000
_cell.angle_alpha   90.00
_cell.angle_beta   90.00
_cell.angle_gamma   90.00
#
_symmetry.space_group_name_H-M   'P 1'
#
loop_
_entity.id
_entity.type
_entity.pdbx_description
1 polymer ?
#
loop_
_entity_poly.entity_id
_entity_poly.type
_entity_poly.pdbx_seq_one_letter_code
_entity_poly.pdbx_strand_id
1 'polypeptide(L)' 'MDNCPSKVLDLLNKIKNEIDPSIAYRRSCAHGVCGSCAMNMDGKNGLACTKPHSEI' A
#
# COMPACT_ATOMS: atom_id res chain seq x y z
N MET A 1 -18.80 -2.21 -9.38
CA MET A 1 -18.13 -1.52 -8.26
C MET A 1 -16.96 -2.39 -7.87
N ASP A 2 -15.86 -2.12 -8.56
CA ASP A 2 -14.89 -3.11 -8.98
C ASP A 2 -13.82 -3.31 -7.92
N ASN A 3 -13.83 -4.50 -7.30
CA ASN A 3 -12.75 -5.15 -6.56
C ASN A 3 -11.70 -4.18 -5.96
N CYS A 4 -12.12 -3.40 -4.96
CA CYS A 4 -11.22 -2.48 -4.27
C CYS A 4 -10.17 -3.30 -3.50
N PRO A 5 -8.86 -3.14 -3.77
CA PRO A 5 -7.86 -3.96 -3.12
C PRO A 5 -7.86 -3.79 -1.59
N SER A 6 -7.77 -4.89 -0.86
CA SER A 6 -7.93 -4.89 0.61
C SER A 6 -6.81 -4.14 1.33
N LYS A 7 -5.57 -4.20 0.83
CA LYS A 7 -4.39 -3.64 1.51
C LYS A 7 -3.98 -2.28 0.95
N VAL A 8 -3.36 -1.45 1.77
CA VAL A 8 -2.85 -0.14 1.36
C VAL A 8 -1.83 -0.25 0.20
N LEU A 9 -0.94 -1.25 0.24
CA LEU A 9 0.02 -1.47 -0.84
C LEU A 9 -0.66 -1.72 -2.19
N ASP A 10 -1.80 -2.42 -2.19
CA ASP A 10 -2.50 -2.75 -3.42
C ASP A 10 -3.23 -1.53 -3.99
N LEU A 11 -3.75 -0.65 -3.13
CA LEU A 11 -4.25 0.67 -3.55
C LEU A 11 -3.15 1.52 -4.16
N LEU A 12 -1.96 1.57 -3.53
CA LEU A 12 -0.82 2.29 -4.10
C LEU A 12 -0.42 1.73 -5.48
N ASN A 13 -0.45 0.41 -5.64
CA ASN A 13 -0.20 -0.22 -6.95
C ASN A 13 -1.27 0.17 -7.97
N LYS A 14 -2.55 0.19 -7.58
CA LYS A 14 -3.65 0.62 -8.46
C LYS A 14 -3.49 2.07 -8.89
N ILE A 15 -3.22 2.97 -7.95
CA ILE A 15 -2.98 4.39 -8.24
C ILE A 15 -1.80 4.53 -9.20
N LYS A 16 -0.66 3.89 -8.91
CA LYS A 16 0.53 3.97 -9.76
C LYS A 16 0.29 3.47 -11.19
N ASN A 17 -0.47 2.37 -11.33
CA ASN A 17 -0.62 1.71 -12.63
C ASN A 17 -1.76 2.28 -13.47
N GLU A 18 -2.83 2.77 -12.85
CA GLU A 18 -4.06 3.14 -13.55
C GLU A 18 -4.38 4.64 -13.50
N ILE A 19 -3.84 5.39 -12.52
CA ILE A 19 -4.25 6.77 -12.26
C ILE A 19 -3.07 7.74 -12.43
N ASP A 20 -1.98 7.53 -11.69
CA ASP A 20 -0.83 8.42 -11.67
C ASP A 20 0.49 7.63 -11.51
N PRO A 21 1.25 7.41 -12.60
CA PRO A 21 2.52 6.69 -12.56
C PRO A 21 3.67 7.45 -11.87
N SER A 22 3.49 8.75 -11.58
CA SER A 22 4.52 9.58 -10.94
C SER A 22 4.75 9.21 -9.47
N ILE A 23 3.77 8.56 -8.81
CA ILE A 23 3.91 8.17 -7.42
C ILE A 23 5.03 7.15 -7.24
N ALA A 24 5.88 7.36 -6.24
CA ALA A 24 7.00 6.48 -5.93
C ALA A 24 6.93 6.02 -4.48
N TYR A 25 6.99 4.71 -4.28
CA TYR A 25 7.05 4.09 -2.96
C TYR A 25 7.89 2.82 -3.04
N ARG A 26 8.45 2.40 -1.91
CA ARG A 26 9.25 1.18 -1.83
C ARG A 26 8.36 -0.03 -1.57
N ARG A 27 8.59 -1.11 -2.33
CA ARG A 27 7.96 -2.41 -2.12
C ARG A 27 8.94 -3.52 -2.51
N SER A 28 8.83 -4.68 -1.86
CA SER A 28 9.61 -5.88 -2.21
C SER A 28 8.78 -7.15 -1.96
N CYS A 29 8.77 -7.70 -0.73
CA CYS A 29 8.15 -9.01 -0.48
C CYS A 29 6.61 -9.03 -0.52
N ALA A 30 5.93 -7.89 -0.33
CA ALA A 30 4.47 -7.75 -0.25
C ALA A 30 3.72 -8.60 0.80
N HIS A 31 4.43 -9.29 1.70
CA HIS A 31 3.84 -10.19 2.71
C HIS A 31 4.42 -9.97 4.12
N GLY A 32 4.94 -8.77 4.39
CA GLY A 32 5.32 -8.34 5.74
C GLY A 32 6.70 -8.76 6.25
N VAL A 33 7.54 -9.43 5.44
CA VAL A 33 8.83 -9.98 5.89
C VAL A 33 9.98 -8.96 5.79
N CYS A 34 10.08 -8.22 4.68
CA CYS A 34 11.25 -7.38 4.38
C CYS A 34 11.24 -5.96 4.97
N GLY A 35 10.10 -5.49 5.49
CA GLY A 35 9.93 -4.10 5.94
C GLY A 35 10.02 -3.00 4.87
N SER A 36 10.21 -3.33 3.58
CA SER A 36 10.45 -2.31 2.53
C SER A 36 9.30 -1.33 2.29
N CYS A 37 8.07 -1.66 2.69
CA CYS A 37 6.90 -0.79 2.53
C CYS A 37 6.44 -0.16 3.86
N ALA A 38 7.38 0.06 4.78
CA ALA A 38 7.13 0.81 6.00
C ALA A 38 6.84 2.28 5.67
N MET A 39 5.71 2.79 6.16
CA MET A 39 5.31 4.19 6.00
C MET A 39 4.32 4.59 7.10
N ASN A 40 4.14 5.89 7.29
CA ASN A 40 3.11 6.43 8.14
C ASN A 40 1.78 6.45 7.37
N MET A 41 0.73 5.87 7.96
CA MET A 41 -0.62 5.83 7.41
C MET A 41 -1.58 6.26 8.54
N ASP A 42 -2.28 7.37 8.34
CA ASP A 42 -3.16 7.99 9.34
C ASP A 42 -2.48 8.18 10.72
N GLY A 43 -1.28 8.77 10.71
CA GLY A 43 -0.51 9.05 11.93
C GLY A 43 0.13 7.82 12.58
N LYS A 44 -0.15 6.59 12.11
CA LYS A 44 0.43 5.35 12.64
C LYS A 44 1.44 4.75 11.68
N ASN A 45 2.60 4.37 12.21
CA ASN A 45 3.63 3.66 11.43
C ASN A 45 3.21 2.20 11.24
N GLY A 46 3.31 1.71 10.01
CA GLY A 46 2.99 0.32 9.70
C GLY A 46 3.54 -0.12 8.35
N LEU A 47 3.31 -1.39 8.00
CA LEU A 47 3.66 -1.92 6.69
C LEU A 47 2.44 -1.86 5.77
N ALA A 48 2.54 -1.16 4.64
CA ALA A 48 1.43 -1.01 3.70
C ALA A 48 0.91 -2.36 3.15
N CYS A 49 1.76 -3.39 3.11
CA CYS A 49 1.41 -4.72 2.62
C CYS A 49 0.65 -5.62 3.60
N THR A 50 0.51 -5.20 4.87
CA THR A 50 -0.23 -5.94 5.89
C THR A 50 -1.40 -5.15 6.45
N LYS A 51 -1.43 -3.83 6.23
CA LYS A 51 -2.48 -2.95 6.73
C LYS A 51 -3.68 -2.93 5.76
N PRO A 52 -4.90 -3.25 6.21
CA PRO A 52 -6.11 -3.06 5.42
C PRO A 52 -6.41 -1.57 5.22
N HIS A 53 -6.94 -1.21 4.05
CA HIS A 53 -7.32 0.19 3.76
C HIS A 53 -8.54 0.67 4.54
N SER A 54 -9.35 -0.24 5.09
CA SER A 54 -10.52 0.10 5.91
C SER A 54 -10.16 0.54 7.32
N GLU A 55 -8.88 0.42 7.72
CA GLU A 55 -8.38 0.78 9.04
C GLU A 55 -7.59 2.11 9.06
N ILE A 56 -7.71 2.88 7.98
CA ILE A 56 -7.11 4.21 7.75
C ILE A 56 -8.15 5.17 7.20
#